data_AF-A0AAV9ZWS4-F1
#
_entry.id   AF-A0AAV9ZWS4-F1
#
_cell.length_a   1.000
_cell.length_b   1.000
_cell.length_c   1.000
_cell.angle_alpha   90.00
_cell.angle_beta   90.00
_cell.angle_gamma   90.00
#
_symmetry.space_group_name_H-M   'P 1'
#
loop_
_entity.id
_entity.type
_entity.pdbx_description
1 polymer ?
#
loop_
_entity_poly.entity_id
_entity_poly.type
_entity_poly.pdbx_seq_one_letter_code
_entity_poly.pdbx_strand_id
1 'polypeptide(L)'
;MQKKRDGVPRKRLTTACYTELDEDLATLVYELGGGAALYALNKAPIMLPSRQTIAEARRELSLRITVGDVKVSDIMENIEVLIGTGDGNAGADSGPVLHSIVQDEIAGDGRLCYLEATDEIGGLCEHAASRLKTFKMGTDLSCAEEAVKAVRSGDIHVGKEFSVAAFARHSDKDYGAKPVLIFRLLGVTKSNRNLAF
;
A
#
# COMPACT_ATOMS: atom_id res chain seq x y z
N MET A 1 -33.71 33.64 25.89
CA MET A 1 -32.79 33.04 26.87
C MET A 1 -31.63 32.37 26.14
N GLN A 2 -30.51 33.08 25.97
CA GLN A 2 -29.28 32.51 25.40
C GLN A 2 -28.53 31.74 26.51
N LYS A 3 -28.45 30.41 26.37
CA LYS A 3 -27.61 29.56 27.23
C LYS A 3 -26.15 29.88 26.95
N LYS A 4 -25.50 30.60 27.88
CA LYS A 4 -24.04 30.70 27.99
C LYS A 4 -23.47 29.27 27.99
N ARG A 5 -22.70 28.91 26.97
CA ARG A 5 -21.89 27.69 26.98
C ARG A 5 -20.68 28.00 27.85
N ASP A 6 -20.68 27.47 29.06
CA ASP A 6 -19.53 27.51 29.94
C ASP A 6 -18.35 26.84 29.24
N GLY A 7 -17.33 27.65 28.95
CA GLY A 7 -16.11 27.22 28.30
C GLY A 7 -15.34 26.30 29.22
N VAL A 8 -15.42 24.99 28.97
CA VAL A 8 -14.51 24.02 29.57
C VAL A 8 -13.08 24.46 29.22
N PRO A 9 -12.21 24.76 30.19
CA PRO A 9 -10.85 25.17 29.90
C PRO A 9 -10.14 24.02 29.19
N ARG A 10 -9.79 24.24 27.91
CA ARG A 10 -8.88 23.34 27.18
C ARG A 10 -7.53 23.43 27.88
N LYS A 11 -7.23 22.47 28.77
CA LYS A 11 -5.87 22.25 29.26
C LYS A 11 -4.96 22.23 28.03
N ARG A 12 -3.99 23.15 27.98
CA ARG A 12 -2.91 23.08 26.99
C ARG A 12 -2.23 21.74 27.21
N LEU A 13 -2.34 20.85 26.22
CA LEU A 13 -1.56 19.62 26.16
C LEU A 13 -0.10 20.06 26.17
N THR A 14 0.57 19.81 27.28
CA THR A 14 2.03 19.75 27.32
C THR A 14 2.47 18.79 26.23
N THR A 15 3.49 19.17 25.45
CA THR A 15 4.16 18.26 24.51
C THR A 15 4.60 17.02 25.29
N ALA A 16 3.82 15.95 25.19
CA ALA A 16 4.16 14.66 25.79
C ALA A 16 5.38 14.14 25.04
N CYS A 17 6.46 13.90 25.76
CA CYS A 17 7.60 13.16 25.24
C CYS A 17 7.22 11.68 25.33
N TYR A 18 7.01 11.04 24.19
CA TYR A 18 6.71 9.61 24.13
C TYR A 18 8.00 8.81 24.28
N THR A 19 7.91 7.69 24.97
CA THR A 19 9.01 6.72 25.02
C THR A 19 8.94 5.79 23.80
N GLU A 20 10.05 5.12 23.48
CA GLU A 20 10.08 4.09 22.44
C GLU A 20 9.02 2.99 22.67
N LEU A 21 8.82 2.62 23.94
CA LEU A 21 7.76 1.67 24.33
C LEU A 21 6.35 2.19 24.00
N ASP A 22 6.11 3.49 24.14
CA ASP A 22 4.81 4.09 23.79
C ASP A 22 4.58 4.06 22.27
N GLU A 23 5.63 4.26 21.48
CA GLU A 23 5.60 4.20 20.02
C GLU A 23 5.41 2.77 19.51
N ASP A 24 6.10 1.79 20.10
CA ASP A 24 5.93 0.37 19.81
C ASP A 24 4.52 -0.10 20.16
N LEU A 25 4.02 0.28 21.33
CA LEU A 25 2.67 -0.07 21.77
C LEU A 25 1.61 0.57 20.88
N ALA A 26 1.79 1.85 20.51
CA ALA A 26 0.89 2.53 19.58
C ALA A 26 0.92 1.89 18.18
N THR A 27 2.08 1.49 17.70
CA THR A 27 2.25 0.74 16.45
C THR A 27 1.52 -0.59 16.52
N LEU A 28 1.74 -1.39 17.57
CA LEU A 28 1.06 -2.67 17.78
C LEU A 28 -0.47 -2.52 17.82
N VAL A 29 -0.95 -1.53 18.57
CA VAL A 29 -2.39 -1.20 18.64
C VAL A 29 -2.94 -0.83 17.27
N TYR A 30 -2.19 -0.06 16.48
CA TYR A 30 -2.61 0.31 15.13
C TYR A 30 -2.68 -0.90 14.21
N GLU A 31 -1.67 -1.77 14.21
CA GLU A 31 -1.61 -2.94 13.34
C GLU A 31 -2.71 -3.97 13.69
N LEU A 32 -3.00 -4.16 14.99
CA LEU A 32 -4.01 -5.13 15.44
C LEU A 32 -5.44 -4.56 15.45
N GLY A 33 -5.62 -3.30 15.86
CA GLY A 33 -6.92 -2.67 16.09
C GLY A 33 -7.30 -1.57 15.09
N GLY A 34 -6.38 -1.21 14.19
CA GLY A 34 -6.57 -0.16 13.21
C GLY A 34 -6.51 1.26 13.77
N GLY A 35 -6.67 2.23 12.87
CA GLY A 35 -6.61 3.66 13.22
C GLY A 35 -7.69 4.13 14.20
N ALA A 36 -8.86 3.47 14.22
CA ALA A 36 -9.93 3.80 15.15
C ALA A 36 -9.59 3.42 16.60
N ALA A 37 -8.97 2.25 16.81
CA ALA A 37 -8.52 1.82 18.14
C ALA A 37 -7.40 2.73 18.66
N LEU A 38 -6.40 3.04 17.82
CA LEU A 38 -5.35 3.98 18.18
C LEU A 38 -5.91 5.37 18.51
N TYR A 39 -6.87 5.85 17.72
CA TYR A 39 -7.51 7.14 17.97
C TYR A 39 -8.21 7.17 19.34
N ALA A 40 -8.95 6.11 19.68
CA ALA A 40 -9.61 6.00 20.99
C ALA A 40 -8.58 6.02 22.13
N LEU A 41 -7.47 5.29 22.00
CA LEU A 41 -6.42 5.21 23.02
C LEU A 41 -5.57 6.49 23.12
N ASN A 42 -5.39 7.23 22.02
CA ASN A 42 -4.81 8.58 22.05
C ASN A 42 -5.68 9.56 22.87
N LYS A 43 -7.01 9.37 22.89
CA LYS A 43 -7.95 10.20 23.66
C LYS A 43 -8.24 9.69 25.07
N ALA A 44 -7.80 8.47 25.38
CA ALA A 44 -7.92 7.90 26.71
C ALA A 44 -6.83 8.43 27.66
N PRO A 45 -6.93 8.19 28.98
CA PRO A 45 -5.93 8.65 29.95
C PRO A 45 -4.51 8.14 29.70
N ILE A 46 -4.35 7.02 28.97
CA ILE A 46 -3.05 6.46 28.56
C ILE A 46 -2.35 7.34 27.51
N MET A 47 -3.11 8.14 26.73
CA MET A 47 -2.61 9.13 25.77
C MET A 47 -1.55 8.58 24.79
N LEU A 48 -1.79 7.42 24.17
CA LEU A 48 -0.83 6.86 23.21
C LEU A 48 -0.51 7.82 22.05
N PRO A 49 0.69 7.74 21.45
CA PRO A 49 1.05 8.45 20.23
C PRO A 49 -0.04 8.46 19.17
N SER A 50 -0.17 9.59 18.46
CA SER A 50 -1.14 9.69 17.36
C SER A 50 -0.67 8.89 16.14
N ARG A 51 -1.58 8.61 15.20
CA ARG A 51 -1.21 7.96 13.92
C ARG A 51 -0.11 8.72 13.18
N GLN A 52 -0.16 10.05 13.20
CA GLN A 52 0.86 10.88 12.57
C GLN A 52 2.22 10.75 13.26
N THR A 53 2.22 10.61 14.58
CA THR A 53 3.43 10.47 15.40
C THR A 53 4.16 9.17 15.09
N ILE A 54 3.42 8.07 14.96
CA ILE A 54 4.01 6.75 14.66
C ILE A 54 4.19 6.49 13.16
N ALA A 55 3.88 7.45 12.28
CA ALA A 55 3.90 7.21 10.83
C ALA A 55 5.31 6.82 10.34
N GLU A 56 6.34 7.47 10.90
CA GLU A 56 7.74 7.17 10.58
C GLU A 56 8.17 5.82 11.17
N ALA A 57 7.82 5.55 12.45
CA ALA A 57 8.15 4.31 13.14
C ALA A 57 7.48 3.08 12.50
N ARG A 58 6.25 3.22 12.01
CA ARG A 58 5.51 2.17 11.29
C ARG A 58 6.14 1.80 9.96
N ARG A 59 7.11 2.58 9.47
CA ARG A 59 7.75 2.43 8.15
C ARG A 59 6.69 2.07 7.12
N GLU A 60 5.63 2.88 6.96
CA GLU A 60 4.55 2.56 6.01
C GLU A 60 5.21 2.20 4.68
N LEU A 61 5.23 0.89 4.38
CA LEU A 61 6.05 0.36 3.30
C LEU A 61 5.37 0.83 2.02
N SER A 62 5.90 1.91 1.45
CA SER A 62 5.39 2.51 0.23
C SER A 62 5.84 1.65 -0.94
N LEU A 63 5.19 0.50 -1.08
CA LEU A 63 5.43 -0.40 -2.20
C LEU A 63 4.96 0.25 -3.48
N ARG A 64 5.84 0.21 -4.47
CA ARG A 64 5.55 0.64 -5.81
C ARG A 64 4.75 -0.43 -6.53
N ILE A 65 3.60 -0.02 -7.03
CA ILE A 65 2.74 -0.85 -7.87
C ILE A 65 3.22 -0.68 -9.31
N THR A 66 3.43 -1.80 -10.01
CA THR A 66 3.77 -1.74 -11.43
C THR A 66 2.51 -1.55 -12.27
N VAL A 67 2.58 -0.54 -13.15
CA VAL A 67 1.54 -0.23 -14.13
C VAL A 67 2.02 -0.60 -15.53
N GLY A 68 1.22 -1.41 -16.24
CA GLY A 68 1.53 -1.93 -17.56
C GLY A 68 2.47 -3.13 -17.48
N ASP A 69 3.54 -3.12 -18.27
CA ASP A 69 4.55 -4.17 -18.27
C ASP A 69 5.35 -4.19 -16.96
N VAL A 70 5.78 -5.38 -16.52
CA VAL A 70 6.60 -5.55 -15.31
C VAL A 70 7.94 -4.82 -15.47
N LYS A 71 8.19 -3.83 -14.61
CA LYS A 71 9.42 -3.01 -14.61
C LYS A 71 10.36 -3.52 -13.52
N VAL A 72 11.58 -3.89 -13.90
CA VAL A 72 12.62 -4.30 -12.94
C VAL A 72 12.93 -3.18 -11.94
N SER A 73 12.84 -1.91 -12.35
CA SER A 73 13.01 -0.76 -11.45
C SER A 73 12.05 -0.79 -10.26
N ASP A 74 10.79 -1.13 -10.49
CA ASP A 74 9.78 -1.14 -9.43
C ASP A 74 10.07 -2.28 -8.42
N ILE A 75 10.51 -3.44 -8.94
CA ILE A 75 10.92 -4.58 -8.11
C ILE A 75 12.13 -4.22 -7.26
N MET A 76 13.14 -3.58 -7.85
CA MET A 76 14.36 -3.19 -7.14
C MET A 76 14.08 -2.14 -6.07
N GLU A 77 13.23 -1.15 -6.34
CA GLU A 77 12.79 -0.18 -5.34
C GLU A 77 12.04 -0.87 -4.19
N ASN A 78 11.14 -1.80 -4.48
CA ASN A 78 10.45 -2.57 -3.44
C ASN A 78 11.41 -3.44 -2.62
N ILE A 79 12.41 -4.07 -3.25
CA ILE A 79 13.47 -4.81 -2.56
C ILE A 79 14.23 -3.86 -1.62
N GLU A 80 14.63 -2.69 -2.08
CA GLU A 80 15.36 -1.72 -1.27
C GLU A 80 14.52 -1.25 -0.07
N VAL A 81 13.26 -0.89 -0.30
CA VAL A 81 12.33 -0.46 0.76
C VAL A 81 12.11 -1.56 1.80
N LEU A 82 11.94 -2.81 1.37
CA LEU A 82 11.56 -3.92 2.25
C LEU A 82 12.74 -4.64 2.91
N ILE A 83 13.84 -4.77 2.18
CA ILE A 83 15.00 -5.56 2.57
C ILE A 83 16.17 -4.63 2.92
N GLY A 84 16.35 -3.54 2.18
CA GLY A 84 17.48 -2.61 2.32
C GLY A 84 17.40 -1.63 3.49
N THR A 85 16.21 -1.37 4.05
CA THR A 85 16.02 -0.37 5.12
C THR A 85 16.15 -0.92 6.55
N GLY A 86 16.41 -2.22 6.71
CA GLY A 86 16.58 -2.84 8.02
C GLY A 86 17.96 -2.56 8.62
N ASP A 87 18.07 -1.45 9.34
CA ASP A 87 19.12 -1.03 10.28
C ASP A 87 20.56 -1.32 9.84
N GLY A 88 21.37 -0.26 9.70
CA GLY A 88 22.79 -0.30 9.33
C GLY A 88 23.73 -1.17 10.19
N ASN A 89 23.20 -2.05 11.04
CA ASN A 89 23.90 -3.06 11.82
C ASN A 89 23.42 -4.52 11.60
N ALA A 90 22.34 -4.79 10.85
CA ALA A 90 21.92 -6.18 10.58
C ALA A 90 22.82 -6.89 9.55
N GLY A 91 23.61 -6.13 8.78
CA GLY A 91 24.46 -6.62 7.70
C GLY A 91 25.87 -7.08 8.11
N ALA A 92 26.30 -6.87 9.37
CA ALA A 92 27.64 -7.27 9.79
C ALA A 92 27.71 -8.69 10.39
N ASP A 93 26.63 -9.18 11.01
CA ASP A 93 26.63 -10.44 11.77
C ASP A 93 25.70 -11.53 11.22
N SER A 94 24.97 -11.29 10.13
CA SER A 94 24.13 -12.32 9.52
C SER A 94 24.85 -12.98 8.34
N GLY A 95 25.31 -14.21 8.55
CA GLY A 95 25.85 -15.07 7.48
C GLY A 95 24.84 -15.32 6.35
N PRO A 96 25.22 -16.08 5.31
CA PRO A 96 24.33 -16.33 4.18
C PRO A 96 22.99 -16.94 4.63
N VAL A 97 21.89 -16.37 4.15
CA VAL A 97 20.53 -16.79 4.48
C VAL A 97 19.82 -17.33 3.24
N LEU A 98 19.10 -18.43 3.39
CA LEU A 98 18.25 -18.98 2.33
C LEU A 98 17.01 -18.10 2.11
N HIS A 99 16.65 -17.90 0.85
CA HIS A 99 15.43 -17.20 0.46
C HIS A 99 14.54 -18.10 -0.41
N SER A 100 13.23 -17.98 -0.24
CA SER A 100 12.24 -18.54 -1.16
C SER A 100 11.54 -17.41 -1.92
N ILE A 101 11.31 -17.62 -3.21
CA ILE A 101 10.43 -16.76 -4.01
C ILE A 101 9.07 -17.44 -4.03
N VAL A 102 8.05 -16.71 -3.58
CA VAL A 102 6.66 -17.16 -3.64
C VAL A 102 5.88 -16.19 -4.52
N GLN A 103 4.96 -16.71 -5.31
CA GLN A 103 4.08 -15.93 -6.17
C GLN A 103 2.67 -16.49 -6.07
N ASP A 104 1.69 -15.60 -5.97
CA ASP A 104 0.28 -15.95 -5.95
C ASP A 104 -0.58 -14.80 -6.52
N GLU A 105 -1.86 -15.08 -6.73
CA GLU A 105 -2.85 -14.12 -7.17
C GLU A 105 -3.81 -13.77 -6.03
N ILE A 106 -4.06 -12.47 -5.82
CA ILE A 106 -5.01 -11.99 -4.81
C ILE A 106 -6.14 -11.20 -5.46
N ALA A 107 -7.36 -11.40 -4.96
CA ALA A 107 -8.51 -10.61 -5.38
C ALA A 107 -8.42 -9.18 -4.82
N GLY A 108 -8.86 -8.21 -5.62
CA GLY A 108 -8.79 -6.80 -5.36
C GLY A 108 -10.11 -6.07 -5.59
N ASP A 109 -10.28 -4.93 -4.92
CA ASP A 109 -11.35 -4.00 -5.24
C ASP A 109 -11.02 -3.36 -6.61
N GLY A 110 -11.72 -3.80 -7.65
CA GLY A 110 -11.48 -3.41 -9.04
C GLY A 110 -11.78 -1.94 -9.27
N ARG A 111 -10.83 -1.07 -8.93
CA ARG A 111 -10.94 0.40 -9.01
C ARG A 111 -9.72 0.99 -9.68
N LEU A 112 -9.96 2.06 -10.43
CA LEU A 112 -8.90 2.94 -10.93
C LEU A 112 -8.40 3.83 -9.80
N CYS A 113 -7.10 4.10 -9.78
CA CYS A 113 -6.48 5.03 -8.85
C CYS A 113 -5.43 5.86 -9.59
N TYR A 114 -5.09 7.01 -9.00
CA TYR A 114 -3.95 7.81 -9.42
C TYR A 114 -2.76 7.48 -8.52
N LEU A 115 -1.64 7.10 -9.12
CA LEU A 115 -0.39 6.82 -8.43
C LEU A 115 0.49 8.06 -8.49
N GLU A 116 0.44 8.87 -7.44
CA GLU A 116 1.16 10.14 -7.36
C GLU A 116 2.68 9.98 -7.54
N ALA A 117 3.25 8.92 -6.96
CA ALA A 117 4.70 8.66 -7.01
C ALA A 117 5.24 8.48 -8.44
N THR A 118 4.42 7.96 -9.36
CA THR A 118 4.82 7.74 -10.75
C THR A 118 4.06 8.61 -11.74
N ASP A 119 3.12 9.45 -11.31
CA ASP A 119 2.21 10.19 -12.19
C ASP A 119 1.46 9.25 -13.16
N GLU A 120 0.93 8.13 -12.67
CA GLU A 120 0.31 7.09 -13.51
C GLU A 120 -1.14 6.77 -13.10
N ILE A 121 -1.93 6.33 -14.07
CA ILE A 121 -3.23 5.69 -13.82
C ILE A 121 -3.01 4.23 -13.46
N GLY A 122 -3.27 3.88 -12.21
CA GLY A 122 -3.30 2.51 -11.72
C GLY A 122 -4.68 1.86 -11.85
N GLY A 123 -4.71 0.54 -11.74
CA GLY A 123 -5.95 -0.24 -11.65
C GLY A 123 -6.46 -0.86 -12.96
N LEU A 124 -5.83 -0.56 -14.09
CA LEU A 124 -6.09 -1.23 -15.36
C LEU A 124 -5.41 -2.61 -15.40
N CYS A 125 -6.00 -3.56 -16.12
CA CYS A 125 -5.39 -4.88 -16.33
C CYS A 125 -4.14 -4.81 -17.23
N GLU A 126 -3.27 -5.82 -17.16
CA GLU A 126 -2.06 -5.98 -17.98
C GLU A 126 -2.22 -5.67 -19.48
N HIS A 127 -3.34 -6.07 -20.10
CA HIS A 127 -3.60 -5.84 -21.53
C HIS A 127 -3.65 -4.37 -21.92
N ALA A 128 -3.88 -3.47 -20.97
CA ALA A 128 -3.87 -2.04 -21.21
C ALA A 128 -2.54 -1.55 -21.77
N ALA A 129 -1.42 -2.22 -21.46
CA ALA A 129 -0.09 -1.83 -21.95
C ALA A 129 0.01 -1.91 -23.47
N SER A 130 -0.72 -2.85 -24.08
CA SER A 130 -0.79 -3.01 -25.54
C SER A 130 -1.82 -2.11 -26.23
N ARG A 131 -2.70 -1.44 -25.48
CA ARG A 131 -3.86 -0.72 -26.01
C ARG A 131 -3.79 0.79 -25.79
N LEU A 132 -3.24 1.22 -24.67
CA LEU A 132 -3.04 2.62 -24.35
C LEU A 132 -1.65 3.06 -24.77
N LYS A 133 -1.54 4.28 -25.28
CA LYS A 133 -0.24 4.86 -25.67
C LYS A 133 0.64 5.17 -24.46
N THR A 134 0.02 5.54 -23.35
CA THR A 134 0.68 5.91 -22.11
C THR A 134 -0.25 5.68 -20.93
N PHE A 135 0.35 5.45 -19.77
CA PHE A 135 -0.33 5.47 -18.47
C PHE A 135 -0.06 6.76 -17.69
N LYS A 136 0.84 7.61 -18.19
CA LYS A 136 1.18 8.88 -17.55
C LYS A 136 0.01 9.84 -17.65
N MET A 137 -0.37 10.44 -16.52
CA MET A 137 -1.40 11.47 -16.55
C MET A 137 -0.87 12.71 -17.26
N GLY A 138 0.35 13.16 -16.94
CA GLY A 138 0.95 14.32 -17.58
C GLY A 138 0.21 15.62 -17.24
N THR A 139 0.12 16.52 -18.23
CA THR A 139 -0.42 17.88 -18.03
C THR A 139 -1.91 18.03 -18.34
N ASP A 140 -2.55 17.01 -18.90
CA ASP A 140 -3.96 17.03 -19.27
C ASP A 140 -4.66 15.71 -18.93
N LEU A 141 -5.97 15.63 -19.20
CA LEU A 141 -6.79 14.46 -18.87
C LEU A 141 -6.92 13.47 -20.05
N SER A 142 -6.18 13.65 -21.14
CA SER A 142 -6.36 12.86 -22.36
C SER A 142 -6.10 11.37 -22.13
N CYS A 143 -5.09 11.03 -21.33
CA CYS A 143 -4.78 9.66 -20.94
C CYS A 143 -5.96 9.01 -20.18
N ALA A 144 -6.57 9.74 -19.24
CA ALA A 144 -7.72 9.24 -18.48
C ALA A 144 -8.96 9.07 -19.37
N GLU A 145 -9.21 10.01 -20.29
CA GLU A 145 -10.31 9.91 -21.25
C GLU A 145 -10.14 8.71 -22.19
N GLU A 146 -8.91 8.46 -22.68
CA GLU A 146 -8.59 7.31 -23.52
C GLU A 146 -8.79 6.00 -22.76
N ALA A 147 -8.31 5.91 -21.52
CA ALA A 147 -8.51 4.76 -20.65
C ALA A 147 -10.00 4.50 -20.39
N VAL A 148 -10.80 5.52 -20.05
CA VAL A 148 -12.25 5.38 -19.83
C VAL A 148 -12.96 4.93 -21.11
N LYS A 149 -12.59 5.48 -22.27
CA LYS A 149 -13.15 5.06 -23.56
C LYS A 149 -12.85 3.60 -23.84
N ALA A 150 -11.61 3.16 -23.65
CA ALA A 150 -11.17 1.79 -23.85
C ALA A 150 -11.84 0.80 -22.87
N VAL A 151 -12.06 1.21 -21.62
CA VAL A 151 -12.82 0.40 -20.65
C VAL A 151 -14.28 0.27 -21.08
N ARG A 152 -14.90 1.36 -21.57
CA ARG A 152 -16.31 1.36 -22.00
C ARG A 152 -16.54 0.59 -23.29
N SER A 153 -15.58 0.55 -24.21
CA SER A 153 -15.65 -0.27 -25.42
C SER A 153 -15.39 -1.75 -25.16
N GLY A 154 -14.86 -2.10 -23.97
CA GLY A 154 -14.47 -3.46 -23.63
C GLY A 154 -13.09 -3.86 -24.20
N ASP A 155 -12.31 -2.91 -24.72
CA ASP A 155 -10.96 -3.16 -25.23
C ASP A 155 -9.98 -3.47 -24.09
N ILE A 156 -10.21 -2.89 -22.91
CA ILE A 156 -9.45 -3.14 -21.67
C ILE A 156 -10.42 -3.26 -20.47
N HIS A 157 -9.93 -3.79 -19.35
CA HIS A 157 -10.72 -3.96 -18.13
C HIS A 157 -10.05 -3.30 -16.92
N VAL A 158 -10.85 -2.97 -15.92
CA VAL A 158 -10.34 -2.65 -14.58
C VAL A 158 -9.93 -3.97 -13.93
N GLY A 159 -8.64 -4.10 -13.60
CA GLY A 159 -8.09 -5.32 -13.02
C GLY A 159 -8.73 -5.60 -11.67
N LYS A 160 -9.23 -6.82 -11.46
CA LYS A 160 -9.85 -7.27 -10.21
C LYS A 160 -8.98 -8.22 -9.42
N GLU A 161 -7.85 -8.59 -9.98
CA GLU A 161 -6.88 -9.52 -9.42
C GLU A 161 -5.50 -8.87 -9.50
N PHE A 162 -4.63 -9.21 -8.57
CA PHE A 162 -3.25 -8.78 -8.53
C PHE A 162 -2.36 -10.02 -8.47
N SER A 163 -1.34 -10.08 -9.32
CA SER A 163 -0.23 -11.00 -9.11
C SER A 163 0.71 -10.34 -8.10
N VAL A 164 1.02 -11.08 -7.04
CA VAL A 164 1.96 -10.65 -6.01
C VAL A 164 3.09 -11.67 -5.93
N ALA A 165 4.34 -11.19 -5.96
CA ALA A 165 5.49 -12.02 -5.63
C ALA A 165 6.20 -11.47 -4.40
N ALA A 166 6.70 -12.36 -3.55
CA ALA A 166 7.38 -12.02 -2.32
C ALA A 166 8.64 -12.85 -2.12
N PHE A 167 9.64 -12.25 -1.46
CA PHE A 167 10.77 -13.00 -0.92
C PHE A 167 10.47 -13.38 0.53
N ALA A 168 10.54 -14.67 0.82
CA ALA A 168 10.51 -15.20 2.18
C ALA A 168 11.93 -15.50 2.65
N ARG A 169 12.40 -14.75 3.66
CA ARG A 169 13.72 -14.92 4.25
C ARG A 169 13.68 -16.00 5.35
N HIS A 170 14.54 -17.01 5.25
CA HIS A 170 14.65 -18.09 6.25
C HIS A 170 15.76 -17.81 7.27
N SER A 171 15.57 -16.80 8.11
CA SER A 171 16.45 -16.48 9.23
C SER A 171 15.65 -16.43 10.54
N ASP A 172 16.33 -16.68 11.65
CA ASP A 172 15.87 -16.41 13.00
C ASP A 172 15.57 -14.91 13.25
N LYS A 173 16.18 -14.02 12.47
CA LYS A 173 15.95 -12.58 12.49
C LYS A 173 15.22 -12.17 11.22
N ASP A 174 14.22 -11.29 11.36
CA ASP A 174 13.47 -10.74 10.22
C ASP A 174 12.84 -11.86 9.35
N TYR A 175 12.31 -12.90 10.01
CA TYR A 175 11.56 -13.98 9.37
C TYR A 175 10.24 -13.43 8.84
N GLY A 176 10.00 -13.58 7.54
CA GLY A 176 8.74 -13.14 6.94
C GLY A 176 8.80 -13.09 5.43
N ALA A 177 7.62 -13.02 4.82
CA ALA A 177 7.45 -12.80 3.39
C ALA A 177 7.30 -11.30 3.10
N LYS A 178 8.17 -10.76 2.25
CA LYS A 178 8.20 -9.35 1.88
C LYS A 178 7.80 -9.19 0.40
N PRO A 179 6.64 -8.56 0.09
CA PRO A 179 6.10 -8.49 -1.27
C PRO A 179 6.89 -7.50 -2.14
N VAL A 180 7.57 -8.01 -3.16
CA VAL A 180 8.45 -7.20 -4.03
C VAL A 180 7.86 -6.86 -5.38
N LEU A 181 6.83 -7.59 -5.80
CA LEU A 181 6.13 -7.34 -7.06
C LEU A 181 4.64 -7.30 -6.78
N ILE A 182 3.99 -6.25 -7.25
CA ILE A 182 2.54 -6.10 -7.24
C ILE A 182 2.13 -5.52 -8.60
N PHE A 183 1.40 -6.29 -9.40
CA PHE A 183 0.83 -5.81 -10.66
C PHE A 183 -0.56 -6.41 -10.90
N ARG A 184 -1.41 -5.70 -11.63
CA ARG A 184 -2.82 -6.09 -11.85
C ARG A 184 -2.95 -7.07 -13.01
N LEU A 185 -3.62 -8.19 -12.76
CA LEU A 185 -3.94 -9.18 -13.77
C LEU A 185 -5.28 -8.90 -14.44
N LEU A 186 -5.47 -9.54 -15.60
CA LEU A 186 -6.80 -9.71 -16.15
C LEU A 186 -7.59 -10.66 -15.24
N GLY A 187 -8.57 -10.12 -14.51
CA GLY A 187 -9.59 -10.99 -13.93
C GLY A 187 -10.26 -11.74 -15.07
N VAL A 188 -10.24 -13.07 -15.04
CA VAL A 188 -10.91 -13.91 -16.04
C VAL A 188 -12.40 -13.59 -16.01
N THR A 189 -12.81 -12.57 -16.76
CA THR A 189 -14.22 -12.37 -17.09
C THR A 189 -14.53 -13.53 -18.01
N LYS A 190 -15.27 -14.52 -17.49
CA LYS A 190 -15.80 -15.65 -18.25
C LYS A 190 -16.30 -15.13 -19.59
N SER A 191 -15.51 -15.36 -20.63
CA SER A 191 -15.88 -15.13 -22.01
C SER A 191 -17.26 -15.72 -22.24
N ASN A 192 -18.19 -14.88 -22.69
CA ASN A 192 -19.49 -15.21 -23.27
C ASN A 192 -19.95 -16.67 -23.08
N ARG A 193 -20.54 -16.97 -21.92
CA ARG A 193 -21.58 -18.01 -21.89
C ARG A 193 -22.85 -17.39 -22.46
N ASN A 194 -22.90 -17.29 -23.80
CA ASN A 194 -24.15 -17.47 -24.52
C ASN A 194 -24.63 -18.90 -24.23
N LEU A 195 -25.24 -19.10 -23.07
CA LEU A 195 -26.17 -20.20 -22.86
C LEU A 195 -27.55 -19.58 -23.03
N ALA A 196 -27.98 -19.59 -24.29
CA ALA A 196 -29.39 -19.67 -24.58
C ALA A 196 -29.91 -20.97 -23.94
N PHE A 197 -30.77 -20.81 -22.93
CA PHE A 197 -31.89 -21.69 -22.64
C PHE A 197 -33.12 -20.81 -22.48
#